data_AF-A0A7S2RC15-F1
#
_entry.id   AF-A0A7S2RC15-F1
#
_cell.length_a   1.000
_cell.length_b   1.000
_cell.length_c   1.000
_cell.angle_alpha   90.00
_cell.angle_beta   90.00
_cell.angle_gamma   90.00
#
_symmetry.space_group_name_H-M   'P 1'
#
loop_
_entity.id
_entity.type
_entity.pdbx_description
1 polymer ?
#
loop_
_entity_poly.entity_id
_entity_poly.type
_entity_poly.pdbx_seq_one_letter_code
_entity_poly.pdbx_strand_id
1 'polypeptide(L)'
;MASYDSDAVDVLPSLVAPRARYVHHLTAHPPFPFHGQSLAYKLQQEEMHGTKQPMPVATATPVQATIVAAPQQSPVHTHTQPQQSSLVAVVEVPPPSGADISENEFIVLNYRFTVRCLALIDIIFTLLNLIGGQNGYYGLFLIIGPLCGYMGAGSLQQTPVVVYVAFCFLKLFYEIYLALAVSFIFILFALIQLWITKIVYTFFIALRGISPERRELLRNPQFIEAARVRMVYW
;
A
#
# COMPACT_ATOMS: atom_id res chain seq x y z
N MET A 1 -0.78 4.47 57.52
CA MET A 1 -0.36 5.88 57.27
C MET A 1 1.15 5.91 57.34
N ALA A 2 1.82 5.72 56.21
CA ALA A 2 3.26 5.90 56.09
C ALA A 2 3.47 6.99 55.02
N SER A 3 4.10 8.07 55.45
CA SER A 3 4.48 9.23 54.65
C SER A 3 5.64 8.81 53.75
N TYR A 4 5.44 8.90 52.43
CA TYR A 4 6.50 8.76 51.44
C TYR A 4 6.82 10.16 50.95
N ASP A 5 8.00 10.63 51.34
CA ASP A 5 8.54 11.94 51.01
C ASP A 5 9.10 11.94 49.58
N SER A 6 8.81 13.03 48.88
CA SER A 6 9.37 13.35 47.57
C SER A 6 10.84 13.75 47.69
N ASP A 7 11.53 13.70 46.55
CA ASP A 7 12.72 14.51 46.20
C ASP A 7 13.97 13.68 45.92
N ALA A 8 14.11 13.26 44.66
CA ALA A 8 15.37 13.24 43.90
C ALA A 8 15.13 12.50 42.57
N VAL A 9 14.75 13.23 41.53
CA VAL A 9 15.02 12.77 40.15
C VAL A 9 15.80 13.87 39.47
N ASP A 10 17.11 13.69 39.51
CA ASP A 10 18.11 14.51 38.86
C ASP A 10 17.83 14.64 37.36
N VAL A 11 17.87 15.89 36.93
CA VAL A 11 17.87 16.35 35.54
C VAL A 11 19.19 15.93 34.90
N LEU A 12 19.16 14.89 34.07
CA LEU A 12 20.32 14.45 33.28
C LEU A 12 20.38 15.23 31.96
N PRO A 13 21.48 15.92 31.63
CA PRO A 13 21.60 16.70 30.41
C PRO A 13 21.78 15.82 29.16
N SER A 14 21.11 16.24 28.11
CA SER A 14 21.29 15.92 26.68
C SER A 14 22.61 15.23 26.28
N LEU A 15 22.52 13.96 25.87
CA LEU A 15 23.49 13.30 25.01
C LEU A 15 22.80 12.94 23.68
N VAL A 16 22.56 13.97 22.87
CA VAL A 16 22.17 13.80 21.46
C VAL A 16 23.43 13.40 20.70
N ALA A 17 23.65 12.10 20.57
CA ALA A 17 24.68 11.57 19.69
C ALA A 17 24.32 11.88 18.22
N PRO A 18 25.24 12.40 17.39
CA PRO A 18 25.02 12.58 15.97
C PRO A 18 24.82 11.21 15.32
N ARG A 19 23.61 10.97 14.80
CA ARG A 19 23.25 9.78 14.04
C ARG A 19 24.07 9.76 12.76
N ALA A 20 25.19 9.03 12.79
CA ALA A 20 26.04 8.79 11.64
C ALA A 20 25.18 8.23 10.49
N ARG A 21 25.02 9.04 9.45
CA ARG A 21 24.36 8.69 8.20
C ARG A 21 25.28 7.71 7.46
N TYR A 22 25.14 6.41 7.76
CA TYR A 22 25.79 5.34 7.00
C TYR A 22 25.20 5.32 5.59
N VAL A 23 25.87 6.00 4.66
CA VAL A 23 25.65 5.86 3.22
C VAL A 23 26.30 4.54 2.83
N HIS A 24 25.56 3.44 2.92
CA HIS A 24 25.97 2.20 2.29
C HIS A 24 25.88 2.39 0.77
N HIS A 25 27.03 2.63 0.13
CA HIS A 25 27.23 2.32 -1.27
C HIS A 25 27.11 0.80 -1.46
N LEU A 26 25.86 0.31 -1.55
CA LEU A 26 25.56 -1.00 -2.11
C LEU A 26 25.67 -0.86 -3.63
N THR A 27 26.75 -1.39 -4.19
CA THR A 27 26.90 -1.69 -5.61
C THR A 27 25.80 -2.68 -5.99
N ALA A 28 24.68 -2.15 -6.50
CA ALA A 28 23.56 -2.92 -6.99
C ALA A 28 23.97 -3.65 -8.27
N HIS A 29 24.03 -4.98 -8.23
CA HIS A 29 23.86 -5.78 -9.42
C HIS A 29 22.37 -5.73 -9.80
N PRO A 30 22.02 -5.40 -11.06
CA PRO A 30 20.62 -5.28 -11.45
C PRO A 30 19.94 -6.65 -11.39
N PRO A 31 18.74 -6.74 -10.76
CA PRO A 31 17.96 -7.96 -10.75
C PRO A 31 17.41 -8.25 -12.16
N PHE A 32 17.30 -9.54 -12.46
CA PHE A 32 16.92 -10.10 -13.76
C PHE A 32 15.74 -9.38 -14.46
N PRO A 33 15.80 -9.21 -15.79
CA PRO A 33 14.75 -8.53 -16.55
C PRO A 33 13.44 -9.34 -16.52
N PHE A 34 12.41 -8.75 -15.93
CA PHE A 34 11.04 -9.24 -16.01
C PHE A 34 10.52 -9.10 -17.45
N HIS A 35 10.06 -10.21 -18.03
CA HIS A 35 9.62 -10.35 -19.43
C HIS A 35 8.47 -9.39 -19.85
N GLY A 36 7.77 -8.78 -18.89
CA GLY A 36 6.66 -7.84 -19.15
C GLY A 36 7.07 -6.46 -19.65
N GLN A 37 8.31 -6.00 -19.40
CA GLN A 37 8.76 -4.67 -19.86
C GLN A 37 8.99 -4.63 -21.38
N SER A 38 9.25 -5.77 -22.03
CA SER A 38 9.51 -5.81 -23.47
C SER A 38 8.32 -5.35 -24.32
N LEU A 39 7.08 -5.44 -23.82
CA LEU A 39 5.91 -5.06 -24.59
C LEU A 39 5.67 -3.54 -24.56
N ALA A 40 5.86 -2.91 -23.40
CA ALA A 40 5.72 -1.46 -23.25
C ALA A 40 6.80 -0.72 -24.06
N TYR A 41 8.04 -1.23 -24.06
CA TYR A 41 9.12 -0.67 -24.89
C TYR A 41 8.86 -0.83 -26.40
N LYS A 42 8.25 -1.94 -26.83
CA LYS A 42 7.90 -2.14 -28.25
C LYS A 42 6.79 -1.19 -28.70
N LEU A 43 5.75 -1.01 -27.89
CA LEU A 43 4.67 -0.07 -28.20
C LEU A 43 5.17 1.38 -28.28
N GLN A 44 6.08 1.76 -27.37
CA GLN A 44 6.65 3.12 -27.38
C GLN A 44 7.66 3.34 -28.52
N GLN A 45 8.33 2.28 -29.00
CA GLN A 45 9.17 2.35 -30.20
C GLN A 45 8.35 2.47 -31.49
N GLU A 46 7.21 1.77 -31.58
CA GLU A 46 6.29 1.90 -32.72
C GLU A 46 5.66 3.30 -32.80
N GLU A 47 5.34 3.91 -31.66
CA GLU A 47 4.82 5.28 -31.63
C GLU A 47 5.87 6.32 -32.06
N MET A 48 7.13 6.14 -31.67
CA MET A 48 8.22 7.07 -32.07
C MET A 48 8.62 6.98 -33.55
N HIS A 49 8.43 5.83 -34.20
CA HIS A 49 8.70 5.69 -35.64
C HIS A 49 7.48 5.97 -36.53
N GLY A 50 6.30 6.13 -35.92
CA GLY A 50 5.02 6.12 -36.61
C GLY A 50 4.37 7.47 -36.88
N THR A 51 5.05 8.63 -36.91
CA THR A 51 4.37 9.86 -37.38
C THR A 51 5.31 10.97 -37.88
N LYS A 52 5.78 10.84 -39.12
CA LYS A 52 6.08 12.00 -39.98
C LYS A 52 4.96 12.13 -41.01
N GLN A 53 3.74 12.41 -40.55
CA GLN A 53 2.72 13.00 -41.41
C GLN A 53 2.57 14.48 -41.06
N PRO A 54 2.76 15.39 -42.02
CA PRO A 54 2.51 16.81 -41.79
C PRO A 54 1.03 17.00 -41.43
N MET A 55 0.79 17.56 -40.24
CA MET A 55 -0.56 17.87 -39.79
C MET A 55 -1.19 18.91 -40.74
N PRO A 56 -2.43 18.69 -41.21
CA PRO A 56 -3.20 19.74 -41.85
C PRO A 56 -3.52 20.83 -40.82
N VAL A 57 -3.13 22.06 -41.14
CA VAL A 57 -3.44 23.26 -40.36
C VAL A 57 -4.97 23.43 -40.32
N ALA A 58 -5.57 23.12 -39.16
CA ALA A 58 -6.98 23.37 -38.91
C ALA A 58 -7.16 24.84 -38.51
N THR A 59 -7.61 25.65 -39.47
CA THR A 59 -8.04 27.03 -39.26
C THR A 59 -9.26 27.06 -38.36
N ALA A 60 -9.13 27.59 -37.14
CA ALA A 60 -10.21 27.72 -36.18
C ALA A 60 -11.30 28.68 -36.69
N THR A 61 -12.52 28.19 -36.80
CA THR A 61 -13.72 29.01 -37.06
C THR A 61 -14.31 29.43 -35.71
N PRO A 62 -14.55 30.72 -35.44
CA PRO A 62 -15.15 31.16 -34.18
C PRO A 62 -16.63 30.73 -34.11
N VAL A 63 -16.97 29.88 -33.14
CA VAL A 63 -18.35 29.51 -32.83
C VAL A 63 -18.97 30.61 -31.96
N GLN A 64 -19.94 31.32 -32.53
CA GLN A 64 -20.76 32.30 -31.82
C GLN A 64 -21.69 31.59 -30.82
N ALA A 65 -21.65 32.04 -29.57
CA ALA A 65 -22.54 31.57 -28.52
C ALA A 65 -23.98 32.07 -28.77
N THR A 66 -24.89 31.15 -29.08
CA THR A 66 -26.34 31.43 -29.10
C THR A 66 -26.87 31.40 -27.68
N ILE A 67 -27.19 32.57 -27.15
CA ILE A 67 -27.90 32.75 -25.88
C ILE A 67 -29.38 32.46 -26.14
N VAL A 68 -29.86 31.28 -25.72
CA VAL A 68 -31.29 30.98 -25.74
C VAL A 68 -31.91 31.57 -24.47
N ALA A 69 -32.60 32.70 -24.64
CA ALA A 69 -33.44 33.29 -23.62
C ALA A 69 -34.70 32.42 -23.42
N ALA A 70 -34.92 31.94 -22.20
CA ALA A 70 -36.17 31.29 -21.81
C ALA A 70 -37.17 32.35 -21.29
N PRO A 71 -38.47 32.25 -21.66
CA PRO A 71 -39.47 33.22 -21.26
C PRO A 71 -39.95 33.04 -19.81
N GLN A 72 -40.14 34.21 -19.21
CA GLN A 72 -40.65 34.56 -17.89
C GLN A 72 -42.19 34.49 -17.82
N GLN A 73 -42.77 34.12 -16.65
CA GLN A 73 -44.09 34.47 -16.05
C GLN A 73 -44.61 33.29 -15.19
N SER A 74 -45.12 33.37 -13.94
CA SER A 74 -45.55 34.41 -12.97
C SER A 74 -45.72 33.74 -11.56
N PRO A 75 -46.41 34.29 -10.53
CA PRO A 75 -45.88 35.26 -9.57
C PRO A 75 -46.15 34.92 -8.06
N VAL A 76 -45.55 35.71 -7.16
CA VAL A 76 -45.97 35.99 -5.75
C VAL A 76 -45.79 34.89 -4.68
N HIS A 77 -44.76 35.03 -3.83
CA HIS A 77 -44.96 35.47 -2.44
C HIS A 77 -43.64 35.97 -1.82
N THR A 78 -43.76 37.16 -1.26
CA THR A 78 -42.74 38.02 -0.66
C THR A 78 -42.19 37.42 0.64
N HIS A 79 -40.91 37.06 0.67
CA HIS A 79 -40.14 37.17 1.91
C HIS A 79 -38.75 37.73 1.62
N THR A 80 -38.60 39.00 1.99
CA THR A 80 -37.42 39.83 1.79
C THR A 80 -36.33 39.38 2.77
N GLN A 81 -35.56 38.36 2.39
CA GLN A 81 -34.30 38.05 3.05
C GLN A 81 -33.20 38.80 2.29
N PRO A 82 -32.32 39.56 2.95
CA PRO A 82 -31.18 40.18 2.29
C PRO A 82 -30.31 39.07 1.71
N GLN A 83 -30.44 38.85 0.41
CA GLN A 83 -29.67 37.93 -0.39
C GLN A 83 -28.26 38.51 -0.52
N GLN A 84 -27.49 38.31 0.53
CA GLN A 84 -26.06 38.50 0.55
C GLN A 84 -25.51 37.49 -0.44
N SER A 85 -25.30 37.92 -1.70
CA SER A 85 -24.52 37.20 -2.69
C SER A 85 -23.12 37.00 -2.13
N SER A 86 -22.96 35.99 -1.29
CA SER A 86 -21.68 35.35 -1.06
C SER A 86 -21.30 34.78 -2.40
N LEU A 87 -20.52 35.56 -3.15
CA LEU A 87 -19.66 35.10 -4.21
C LEU A 87 -18.80 34.02 -3.54
N VAL A 88 -19.31 32.78 -3.53
CA VAL A 88 -18.55 31.60 -3.16
C VAL A 88 -17.53 31.51 -4.26
N ALA A 89 -16.40 32.20 -4.04
CA ALA A 89 -15.18 31.91 -4.74
C ALA A 89 -14.98 30.41 -4.51
N VAL A 90 -15.33 29.62 -5.52
CA VAL A 90 -14.79 28.28 -5.68
C VAL A 90 -13.30 28.54 -5.76
N VAL A 91 -12.65 28.51 -4.60
CA VAL A 91 -11.21 28.44 -4.52
C VAL A 91 -10.93 27.11 -5.19
N GLU A 92 -10.61 27.19 -6.48
CA GLU A 92 -10.01 26.11 -7.23
C GLU A 92 -8.67 25.87 -6.53
N VAL A 93 -8.73 25.07 -5.47
CA VAL A 93 -7.54 24.63 -4.74
C VAL A 93 -6.69 23.99 -5.82
N PRO A 94 -5.52 24.59 -6.14
CA PRO A 94 -4.67 24.07 -7.19
C PRO A 94 -4.51 22.58 -6.95
N PRO A 95 -4.74 21.72 -7.96
CA PRO A 95 -4.65 20.29 -7.79
C PRO A 95 -3.30 20.01 -7.11
N PRO A 96 -3.29 19.34 -5.93
CA PRO A 96 -2.10 19.23 -5.09
C PRO A 96 -0.99 18.66 -5.96
N SER A 97 -0.12 19.57 -6.38
CA SER A 97 0.84 19.33 -7.45
C SER A 97 1.89 18.42 -6.86
N GLY A 98 1.83 17.13 -7.20
CA GLY A 98 2.77 16.12 -6.73
C GLY A 98 2.67 15.86 -5.22
N ALA A 99 1.55 15.32 -4.74
CA ALA A 99 1.53 14.67 -3.43
C ALA A 99 2.50 13.48 -3.47
N ASP A 100 3.75 13.72 -3.12
CA ASP A 100 4.82 12.73 -3.05
C ASP A 100 4.34 11.52 -2.25
N ILE A 101 4.40 10.34 -2.88
CA ILE A 101 4.06 9.07 -2.22
C ILE A 101 5.07 8.88 -1.08
N SER A 102 4.58 8.74 0.15
CA SER A 102 5.46 8.44 1.28
C SER A 102 6.11 7.07 1.10
N GLU A 103 7.35 6.91 1.57
CA GLU A 103 8.10 5.65 1.50
C GLU A 103 7.29 4.45 2.02
N ASN A 104 6.53 4.63 3.11
CA ASN A 104 5.66 3.59 3.67
C ASN A 104 4.54 3.16 2.71
N GLU A 105 3.96 4.12 1.98
CA GLU A 105 2.91 3.85 0.99
C GLU A 105 3.45 3.05 -0.18
N PHE A 106 4.65 3.40 -0.64
CA PHE A 106 5.34 2.68 -1.70
C PHE A 106 5.67 1.24 -1.29
N ILE A 107 6.17 1.03 -0.06
CA ILE A 107 6.39 -0.31 0.50
C ILE A 107 5.07 -1.09 0.53
N VAL A 108 4.01 -0.53 1.10
CA VAL A 108 2.70 -1.21 1.18
C VAL A 108 2.17 -1.59 -0.20
N LEU A 109 2.26 -0.70 -1.19
CA LEU A 109 1.80 -0.97 -2.55
C LEU A 109 2.57 -2.10 -3.22
N ASN A 110 3.90 -2.13 -3.06
CA ASN A 110 4.75 -3.19 -3.63
C ASN A 110 4.51 -4.53 -2.94
N TYR A 111 4.47 -4.53 -1.61
CA TYR A 111 4.29 -5.76 -0.83
C TYR A 111 2.86 -6.29 -0.83
N ARG A 112 1.85 -5.48 -1.19
CA ARG A 112 0.44 -5.91 -1.23
C ARG A 112 0.23 -7.18 -2.07
N PHE A 113 0.80 -7.22 -3.27
CA PHE A 113 0.68 -8.38 -4.14
C PHE A 113 1.48 -9.56 -3.59
N THR A 114 2.72 -9.31 -3.16
CA THR A 114 3.59 -10.33 -2.57
C THR A 114 2.94 -11.00 -1.36
N VAL A 115 2.37 -10.24 -0.43
CA VAL A 115 1.71 -10.78 0.76
C VAL A 115 0.49 -11.63 0.39
N ARG A 116 -0.27 -11.25 -0.64
CA ARG A 116 -1.39 -12.08 -1.16
C ARG A 116 -0.89 -13.41 -1.73
N CYS A 117 0.18 -13.39 -2.52
CA CYS A 117 0.77 -14.59 -3.07
C CYS A 117 1.35 -15.50 -1.98
N LEU A 118 2.05 -14.92 -1.00
CA LEU A 118 2.58 -15.66 0.15
C LEU A 118 1.46 -16.30 0.97
N ALA A 119 0.37 -15.57 1.24
CA ALA A 119 -0.79 -16.14 1.92
C ALA A 119 -1.42 -17.31 1.13
N LEU A 120 -1.52 -17.21 -0.21
CA LEU A 120 -2.03 -18.30 -1.04
C LEU A 120 -1.12 -19.55 -0.99
N ILE A 121 0.20 -19.34 -1.12
CA ILE A 121 1.20 -20.41 -1.01
C ILE A 121 1.12 -21.06 0.37
N ASP A 122 0.93 -20.26 1.42
CA ASP A 122 0.82 -20.74 2.79
C ASP A 122 -0.44 -21.59 3.02
N ILE A 123 -1.58 -21.19 2.43
CA ILE A 123 -2.82 -22.00 2.40
C ILE A 123 -2.56 -23.34 1.71
N ILE A 124 -1.92 -23.33 0.53
CA ILE A 124 -1.64 -24.55 -0.24
C ILE A 124 -0.74 -25.49 0.56
N PHE A 125 0.36 -25.00 1.15
CA PHE A 125 1.23 -25.85 1.97
C PHE A 125 0.53 -26.38 3.21
N THR A 126 -0.31 -25.57 3.85
CA THR A 126 -1.07 -26.01 5.03
C THR A 126 -2.10 -27.09 4.65
N LEU A 127 -2.75 -26.96 3.49
CA LEU A 127 -3.66 -27.97 2.93
C LEU A 127 -2.94 -29.26 2.56
N LEU A 128 -1.77 -29.19 1.92
CA LEU A 128 -0.96 -30.37 1.60
C LEU A 128 -0.55 -31.14 2.86
N ASN A 129 -0.12 -30.42 3.90
CA ASN A 129 0.21 -31.04 5.19
C ASN A 129 -1.03 -31.61 5.92
N LEU A 130 -2.20 -30.99 5.74
CA LEU A 130 -3.47 -31.50 6.26
C LEU A 130 -3.87 -32.81 5.57
N ILE A 131 -3.82 -32.87 4.23
CA ILE A 131 -4.14 -34.07 3.43
C ILE A 131 -3.14 -35.20 3.72
N GLY A 132 -1.86 -34.86 3.90
CA GLY A 132 -0.82 -35.80 4.31
C GLY A 132 -0.96 -36.33 5.74
N GLY A 133 -1.98 -35.91 6.49
CA GLY A 133 -2.25 -36.38 7.85
C GLY A 133 -1.29 -35.86 8.92
N GLN A 134 -0.36 -34.96 8.59
CA GLN A 134 0.68 -34.50 9.52
C GLN A 134 0.15 -33.51 10.57
N ASN A 135 -0.84 -32.69 10.21
CA ASN A 135 -1.33 -31.60 11.07
C ASN A 135 -2.65 -31.88 11.81
N GLY A 136 -3.35 -32.97 11.47
CA GLY A 136 -4.67 -33.28 12.02
C GLY A 136 -5.64 -32.07 11.95
N TYR A 137 -6.53 -31.94 12.93
CA TYR A 137 -7.49 -30.83 13.00
C TYR A 137 -6.82 -29.45 13.21
N TYR A 138 -5.58 -29.40 13.73
CA TYR A 138 -4.84 -28.14 13.92
C TYR A 138 -4.53 -27.45 12.59
N GLY A 139 -4.35 -28.22 11.50
CA GLY A 139 -4.13 -27.67 10.17
C GLY A 139 -5.28 -26.77 9.70
N LEU A 140 -6.53 -27.10 10.06
CA LEU A 140 -7.70 -26.28 9.72
C LEU A 140 -7.69 -24.94 10.44
N PHE A 141 -7.30 -24.93 11.72
CA PHE A 141 -7.14 -23.70 12.49
C PHE A 141 -6.06 -22.80 11.90
N LEU A 142 -4.93 -23.38 11.46
CA LEU A 142 -3.82 -22.64 10.87
C LEU A 142 -4.14 -21.96 9.54
N ILE A 143 -5.16 -22.42 8.79
CA ILE A 143 -5.60 -21.79 7.53
C ILE A 143 -6.28 -20.43 7.77
N ILE A 144 -6.83 -20.19 8.96
CA ILE A 144 -7.51 -18.93 9.29
C ILE A 144 -6.56 -17.74 9.14
N GLY A 145 -5.32 -17.88 9.62
CA GLY A 145 -4.30 -16.84 9.54
C GLY A 145 -4.02 -16.36 8.11
N PRO A 146 -3.58 -17.23 7.20
CA PRO A 146 -3.35 -16.89 5.80
C PRO A 146 -4.58 -16.35 5.08
N LEU A 147 -5.79 -16.85 5.39
CA LEU A 147 -7.02 -16.33 4.82
C LEU A 147 -7.26 -14.87 5.23
N CYS A 148 -7.05 -14.55 6.52
CA CYS A 148 -7.05 -13.17 7.01
C CYS A 148 -5.97 -12.33 6.33
N GLY A 149 -4.78 -12.87 6.11
CA GLY A 149 -3.67 -12.20 5.41
C GLY A 149 -4.02 -11.83 3.98
N TYR A 150 -4.62 -12.76 3.23
CA TYR A 150 -5.07 -12.56 1.86
C TYR A 150 -6.11 -11.44 1.75
N MET A 151 -7.13 -11.48 2.60
CA MET A 151 -8.19 -10.46 2.66
C MET A 151 -7.66 -9.10 3.16
N GLY A 152 -6.78 -9.12 4.16
CA GLY A 152 -6.22 -7.94 4.80
C GLY A 152 -5.28 -7.16 3.90
N ALA A 153 -4.37 -7.85 3.20
CA ALA A 153 -3.54 -7.22 2.18
C ALA A 153 -4.39 -6.66 1.03
N GLY A 154 -5.51 -7.32 0.72
CA GLY A 154 -6.42 -6.86 -0.32
C GLY A 154 -7.19 -5.59 0.02
N SER A 155 -7.63 -5.46 1.26
CA SER A 155 -8.40 -4.32 1.75
C SER A 155 -7.53 -3.22 2.38
N LEU A 156 -6.22 -3.44 2.51
CA LEU A 156 -5.29 -2.58 3.26
C LEU A 156 -5.75 -2.33 4.71
N GLN A 157 -6.45 -3.31 5.30
CA GLN A 157 -6.91 -3.24 6.68
C GLN A 157 -5.86 -3.79 7.64
N GLN A 158 -5.53 -3.05 8.69
CA GLN A 158 -4.50 -3.44 9.66
C GLN A 158 -4.92 -4.64 10.51
N THR A 159 -6.17 -4.67 10.98
CA THR A 159 -6.69 -5.74 11.87
C THR A 159 -6.50 -7.16 11.31
N PRO A 160 -6.96 -7.49 10.09
CA PRO A 160 -6.75 -8.84 9.53
C PRO A 160 -5.26 -9.16 9.25
N VAL A 161 -4.44 -8.16 8.96
CA VAL A 161 -2.99 -8.35 8.75
C VAL A 161 -2.28 -8.67 10.07
N VAL A 162 -2.68 -8.04 11.19
CA VAL A 162 -2.17 -8.39 12.54
C VAL A 162 -2.46 -9.85 12.87
N VAL A 163 -3.70 -10.28 12.61
CA VAL A 163 -4.09 -11.68 12.83
C VAL A 163 -3.18 -12.60 12.01
N TYR A 164 -2.95 -12.29 10.74
CA TYR A 164 -2.03 -13.07 9.91
C TYR A 164 -0.60 -13.12 10.48
N VAL A 165 -0.03 -11.98 10.92
CA VAL A 165 1.30 -11.94 11.54
C VAL A 165 1.36 -12.84 12.78
N ALA A 166 0.34 -12.80 13.64
CA ALA A 166 0.28 -13.65 14.83
C ALA A 166 0.27 -15.15 14.46
N PHE A 167 -0.50 -15.52 13.43
CA PHE A 167 -0.51 -16.90 12.92
C PHE A 167 0.81 -17.28 12.25
N CYS A 168 1.51 -16.36 11.56
CA CYS A 168 2.84 -16.62 11.02
C CYS A 168 3.83 -16.99 12.13
N PHE A 169 3.82 -16.26 13.25
CA PHE A 169 4.65 -16.59 14.42
C PHE A 169 4.26 -17.92 15.05
N LEU A 170 2.97 -18.16 15.25
CA LEU A 170 2.48 -19.44 15.79
C LEU A 170 2.94 -20.61 14.92
N LYS A 171 2.79 -20.49 13.60
CA LYS A 171 3.24 -21.48 12.63
C LYS A 171 4.76 -21.65 12.65
N LEU A 172 5.52 -20.56 12.75
CA LEU A 172 6.98 -20.61 12.88
C LEU A 172 7.41 -21.41 14.13
N PHE A 173 6.79 -21.16 15.29
CA PHE A 173 7.07 -21.95 16.50
C PHE A 173 6.74 -23.42 16.33
N TYR A 174 5.64 -23.75 15.67
CA TYR A 174 5.25 -25.12 15.36
C TYR A 174 6.27 -25.82 14.44
N GLU A 175 6.74 -25.15 13.39
CA GLU A 175 7.75 -25.71 12.48
C GLU A 175 9.10 -25.90 13.17
N ILE A 176 9.51 -24.96 14.04
CA ILE A 176 10.70 -25.13 14.87
C ILE A 176 10.54 -26.35 15.79
N TYR A 177 9.38 -26.52 16.41
CA TYR A 177 9.10 -27.69 17.25
C TYR A 177 9.21 -29.00 16.43
N LEU A 178 8.61 -29.06 15.24
CA LEU A 178 8.72 -30.22 14.35
C LEU A 178 10.17 -30.50 13.91
N ALA A 179 10.95 -29.44 13.68
CA ALA A 179 12.36 -29.56 13.34
C ALA A 179 13.19 -30.20 14.45
N LEU A 180 12.88 -29.91 15.71
CA LEU A 180 13.54 -30.51 16.87
C LEU A 180 13.03 -31.93 17.17
N ALA A 181 11.73 -32.19 16.96
CA ALA A 181 11.09 -33.43 17.37
C ALA A 181 11.13 -34.55 16.32
N VAL A 182 11.08 -34.22 15.02
CA VAL A 182 10.83 -35.20 13.95
C VAL A 182 12.02 -35.35 13.00
N SER A 183 12.42 -34.27 12.32
CA SER A 183 13.46 -34.34 11.29
C SER A 183 14.05 -32.98 10.95
N PHE A 184 15.35 -32.96 10.61
CA PHE A 184 16.08 -31.76 10.20
C PHE A 184 15.51 -31.11 8.92
N ILE A 185 14.75 -31.83 8.09
CA ILE A 185 14.12 -31.25 6.88
C ILE A 185 13.18 -30.09 7.23
N PHE A 186 12.55 -30.12 8.42
CA PHE A 186 11.69 -29.05 8.90
C PHE A 186 12.46 -27.77 9.26
N ILE A 187 13.80 -27.83 9.40
CA ILE A 187 14.63 -26.61 9.53
C ILE A 187 14.51 -25.76 8.26
N LEU A 188 14.51 -26.39 7.08
CA LEU A 188 14.35 -25.66 5.82
C LEU A 188 12.98 -24.97 5.73
N PHE A 189 11.91 -25.66 6.15
CA PHE A 189 10.57 -25.08 6.23
C PHE A 189 10.52 -23.91 7.21
N ALA A 190 11.07 -24.08 8.42
CA ALA A 190 11.14 -23.01 9.41
C ALA A 190 11.92 -21.77 8.91
N LEU A 191 12.98 -21.96 8.12
CA LEU A 191 13.72 -20.85 7.50
C LEU A 191 12.89 -20.11 6.44
N ILE A 192 12.18 -20.86 5.59
CA ILE A 192 11.25 -20.27 4.60
C ILE A 192 10.15 -19.49 5.34
N GLN A 193 9.55 -20.08 6.37
CA GLN A 193 8.51 -19.44 7.17
C GLN A 193 8.99 -18.22 7.93
N LEU A 194 10.24 -18.23 8.43
CA LEU A 194 10.88 -17.05 9.03
C LEU A 194 11.02 -15.93 8.01
N TRP A 195 11.43 -16.25 6.78
CA TRP A 195 11.51 -15.27 5.69
C TRP A 195 10.13 -14.70 5.34
N ILE A 196 9.10 -15.54 5.20
CA ILE A 196 7.72 -15.10 4.98
C ILE A 196 7.26 -14.18 6.11
N THR A 197 7.50 -14.58 7.37
CA THR A 197 7.14 -13.79 8.56
C THR A 197 7.80 -12.41 8.54
N LYS A 198 9.08 -12.33 8.15
CA LYS A 198 9.78 -11.05 7.97
C LYS A 198 9.09 -10.16 6.94
N ILE A 199 8.73 -10.69 5.77
CA ILE A 199 8.07 -9.95 4.69
C ILE A 199 6.69 -9.43 5.15
N VAL A 200 5.87 -10.29 5.75
CA VAL A 200 4.54 -9.93 6.25
C VAL A 200 4.62 -8.93 7.40
N TYR A 201 5.60 -9.08 8.31
CA TYR A 201 5.84 -8.13 9.40
C TYR A 201 6.27 -6.75 8.86
N THR A 202 7.12 -6.72 7.83
CA THR A 202 7.54 -5.47 7.19
C THR A 202 6.35 -4.75 6.57
N PHE A 203 5.51 -5.49 5.84
CA PHE A 203 4.26 -4.97 5.29
C PHE A 203 3.34 -4.43 6.39
N PHE A 204 3.19 -5.15 7.50
CA PHE A 204 2.37 -4.73 8.63
C PHE A 204 2.86 -3.42 9.25
N ILE A 205 4.16 -3.27 9.50
CA ILE A 205 4.74 -2.05 10.07
C ILE A 205 4.54 -0.87 9.13
N ALA A 206 4.81 -1.05 7.83
CA ALA A 206 4.56 -0.01 6.84
C ALA A 206 3.07 0.38 6.78
N LEU A 207 2.17 -0.59 6.85
CA LEU A 207 0.72 -0.36 6.86
C LEU A 207 0.24 0.38 8.11
N ARG A 208 0.89 0.15 9.27
CA ARG A 208 0.61 0.90 10.51
C ARG A 208 1.02 2.36 10.44
N GLY A 209 2.01 2.70 9.63
CA GLY A 209 2.46 4.07 9.41
C GLY A 209 1.51 4.94 8.58
N ILE A 210 0.46 4.37 7.96
CA ILE A 210 -0.44 5.08 7.04
C ILE A 210 -1.79 5.34 7.72
N SER A 211 -2.25 6.59 7.65
CA SER A 211 -3.57 6.97 8.18
C SER A 211 -4.71 6.20 7.49
N PRO A 212 -5.83 5.92 8.19
CA PRO A 212 -6.96 5.20 7.61
C PRO A 212 -7.55 5.90 6.38
N GLU A 213 -7.65 7.24 6.38
CA GLU A 213 -8.14 7.99 5.22
C GLU A 213 -7.23 7.79 4.01
N ARG A 214 -5.91 7.82 4.23
CA ARG A 214 -4.92 7.65 3.17
C ARG A 214 -4.91 6.22 2.64
N ARG A 215 -5.15 5.21 3.48
CA ARG A 215 -5.30 3.80 3.04
C ARG A 215 -6.50 3.63 2.11
N GLU A 216 -7.59 4.33 2.37
CA GLU A 216 -8.77 4.33 1.49
C GLU A 216 -8.45 4.98 0.14
N LEU A 217 -7.70 6.08 0.11
CA LEU A 217 -7.22 6.69 -1.13
C LEU A 217 -6.29 5.75 -1.91
N LEU A 218 -5.36 5.08 -1.24
CA LEU A 218 -4.45 4.09 -1.85
C LEU A 218 -5.18 2.85 -2.37
N ARG A 219 -6.44 2.62 -1.98
CA ARG A 219 -7.26 1.56 -2.54
C ARG A 219 -7.77 1.90 -3.93
N ASN A 220 -7.88 3.19 -4.26
CA ASN A 220 -8.38 3.66 -5.55
C ASN A 220 -7.28 3.55 -6.62
N PRO A 221 -7.49 2.77 -7.69
CA PRO A 221 -6.47 2.57 -8.73
C PRO A 221 -6.13 3.88 -9.46
N GLN A 222 -7.11 4.77 -9.66
CA GLN A 222 -6.90 6.09 -10.26
C GLN A 222 -5.88 6.93 -9.49
N PHE A 223 -5.89 6.85 -8.15
CA PHE A 223 -4.93 7.56 -7.31
C PHE A 223 -3.52 7.00 -7.50
N ILE A 224 -3.39 5.67 -7.57
CA ILE A 224 -2.11 4.99 -7.81
C ILE A 224 -1.56 5.37 -9.19
N GLU A 225 -2.39 5.39 -10.23
CA GLU A 225 -2.00 5.74 -11.59
C GLU A 225 -1.55 7.20 -11.70
N ALA A 226 -2.28 8.13 -11.08
CA ALA A 226 -1.90 9.54 -11.02
C ALA A 226 -0.56 9.74 -10.28
N ALA A 227 -0.30 8.94 -9.25
CA ALA A 227 0.93 9.01 -8.48
C ALA A 227 2.11 8.23 -9.13
N ARG A 228 1.83 7.34 -10.10
CA ARG A 228 2.81 6.41 -10.72
C ARG A 228 3.79 7.03 -11.72
N VAL A 229 3.78 8.35 -11.92
CA VAL A 229 4.67 9.00 -12.91
C VAL A 229 6.15 8.99 -12.49
N ARG A 230 6.49 8.52 -11.27
CA ARG A 230 7.87 8.18 -10.88
C ARG A 230 7.97 6.77 -10.29
N MET A 231 7.99 5.75 -11.14
CA MET A 231 8.61 4.48 -10.73
C MET A 231 10.13 4.65 -10.79
N VAL A 232 10.76 4.80 -9.62
CA VAL A 232 12.22 4.75 -9.49
C VAL A 232 12.60 3.27 -9.52
N TYR A 233 13.15 2.82 -10.65
CA TYR A 233 13.85 1.55 -10.72
C TYR A 233 15.21 1.74 -10.07
N TRP A 234 15.44 1.06 -8.96
CA TRP A 234 16.78 0.83 -8.42
C TRP A 234 17.41 -0.41 -9.06
#